data_AF-A0A8H7S339-F1
#
_entry.id   AF-A0A8H7S339-F1
#
_cell.length_a   1.000
_cell.length_b   1.000
_cell.length_c   1.000
_cell.angle_alpha   90.00
_cell.angle_beta   90.00
_cell.angle_gamma   90.00
#
_symmetry.space_group_name_H-M   'P 1'
#
loop_
_entity.id
_entity.type
_entity.pdbx_description
1 polymer ?
#
loop_
_entity_poly.entity_id
_entity_poly.type
_entity_poly.pdbx_seq_one_letter_code
_entity_poly.pdbx_strand_id
1 'polypeptide(L)'
;MDNIVDHESYFKQKANAASKCAISSHIKITAVLCQLAYSASAESLNECFQMSTTTANGSPKRFCSAVIDLFGNEYLCAPTKSDIERLLHHKKNIKVWPLLATFCYL
;
A
#
# COMPACT_ATOMS: atom_id res chain seq x y z
N MET A 1 -8.03 -3.63 -0.44
CA MET A 1 -6.81 -4.14 -1.14
C MET A 1 -7.18 -5.12 -2.24
N ASP A 2 -8.39 -5.67 -2.21
CA ASP A 2 -8.87 -6.70 -3.13
C ASP A 2 -8.87 -6.22 -4.60
N ASN A 3 -9.23 -4.96 -4.86
CA ASN A 3 -9.12 -4.37 -6.21
C ASN A 3 -7.71 -4.47 -6.82
N ILE A 4 -6.66 -4.31 -6.00
CA ILE A 4 -5.26 -4.41 -6.46
C ILE A 4 -4.90 -5.88 -6.71
N VAL A 5 -5.39 -6.80 -5.85
CA VAL A 5 -5.19 -8.25 -6.01
C VAL A 5 -5.89 -8.75 -7.27
N ASP A 6 -7.06 -8.20 -7.60
CA ASP A 6 -7.83 -8.58 -8.78
C ASP A 6 -7.23 -8.05 -10.07
N HIS A 7 -6.76 -6.80 -10.06
CA HIS A 7 -6.08 -6.14 -11.19
C HIS A 7 -4.71 -6.78 -11.49
N GLU A 8 -3.92 -7.05 -10.46
CA GLU A 8 -2.55 -7.56 -10.60
C GLU A 8 -2.43 -9.03 -10.20
N SER A 9 -2.35 -9.90 -11.21
CA SER A 9 -2.22 -11.35 -11.05
C SER A 9 -1.01 -11.79 -10.20
N TYR A 10 -0.01 -10.93 -10.03
CA TYR A 10 1.14 -11.14 -9.16
C TYR A 10 0.75 -11.24 -7.67
N PHE A 11 -0.21 -10.41 -7.24
CA PHE A 11 -0.65 -10.38 -5.85
C PHE A 11 -1.63 -11.50 -5.53
N LYS A 12 -2.26 -12.13 -6.53
CA LYS A 12 -3.09 -13.32 -6.30
C LYS A 12 -2.29 -14.43 -5.62
N GLN A 13 -2.90 -15.08 -4.63
CA GLN A 13 -2.33 -16.27 -4.01
C GLN A 13 -2.39 -17.42 -5.03
N LYS A 14 -1.27 -18.13 -5.20
CA LYS A 14 -1.16 -19.30 -6.08
C LYS A 14 -0.75 -20.50 -5.25
N ALA A 15 -1.18 -21.71 -5.62
CA ALA A 15 -0.65 -22.93 -5.00
C ALA A 15 0.83 -23.11 -5.39
N ASN A 16 1.67 -23.53 -4.45
CA ASN A 16 3.06 -23.89 -4.77
C ASN A 16 3.14 -25.30 -5.38
N ALA A 17 4.32 -25.68 -5.89
CA ALA A 17 4.54 -27.00 -6.51
C ALA A 17 4.27 -28.19 -5.56
N ALA A 18 4.26 -27.95 -4.25
CA ALA A 18 3.90 -28.93 -3.22
C ALA A 18 2.41 -28.91 -2.85
N SER A 19 1.56 -28.25 -3.64
CA SER A 19 0.11 -28.07 -3.40
C SER A 19 -0.26 -27.40 -2.07
N LYS A 20 0.71 -26.74 -1.42
CA LYS A 20 0.48 -25.90 -0.23
C LYS A 20 0.16 -24.47 -0.67
N CYS A 21 -0.68 -23.79 0.11
CA CYS A 21 -0.96 -22.37 -0.09
C CYS A 21 0.35 -21.57 -0.05
N ALA A 22 0.71 -20.90 -1.15
CA ALA A 22 1.87 -20.01 -1.16
C ALA A 22 1.59 -18.72 -0.36
N ILE A 23 2.58 -17.83 -0.31
CA ILE A 23 2.51 -16.51 0.33
C ILE A 23 1.17 -15.82 0.00
N SER A 24 0.45 -15.42 1.04
CA SER A 24 -0.87 -14.80 0.91
C SER A 24 -0.78 -13.41 0.27
N SER A 25 -1.85 -13.01 -0.42
CA SER A 25 -1.94 -11.73 -1.12
C SER A 25 -1.68 -10.53 -0.19
N HIS A 26 -2.21 -10.57 1.03
CA HIS A 26 -2.00 -9.49 2.02
C HIS A 26 -0.54 -9.35 2.41
N ILE A 27 0.16 -10.45 2.65
CA ILE A 27 1.58 -10.42 3.01
C ILE A 27 2.43 -9.82 1.89
N LYS A 28 2.12 -10.15 0.63
CA LYS A 28 2.79 -9.55 -0.54
C LYS A 28 2.58 -8.04 -0.59
N ILE A 29 1.36 -7.55 -0.33
CA ILE A 29 1.06 -6.12 -0.35
C ILE A 29 1.74 -5.42 0.84
N THR A 30 1.67 -5.98 2.04
CA THR A 30 2.34 -5.43 3.23
C THR A 30 3.84 -5.31 3.02
N ALA A 31 4.48 -6.33 2.43
CA ALA A 31 5.91 -6.29 2.12
C ALA A 31 6.26 -5.14 1.16
N VAL A 32 5.44 -4.92 0.12
CA VAL A 32 5.62 -3.81 -0.81
C VAL A 32 5.42 -2.46 -0.14
N LEU A 33 4.40 -2.32 0.72
CA LEU A 33 4.17 -1.09 1.48
C LEU A 33 5.34 -0.78 2.41
N CYS A 34 5.89 -1.78 3.10
CA CYS A 34 7.09 -1.62 3.90
C CYS A 34 8.29 -1.18 3.04
N GLN A 35 8.48 -1.77 1.85
CA GLN A 35 9.55 -1.37 0.92
C GLN A 35 9.42 0.08 0.48
N LEU A 36 8.20 0.54 0.20
CA LEU A 36 7.92 1.92 -0.20
C LEU A 36 8.06 2.91 0.97
N ALA A 37 7.56 2.56 2.15
CA ALA A 37 7.56 3.45 3.31
C ALA A 37 8.97 3.68 3.87
N TYR A 38 9.78 2.62 3.93
CA TYR A 38 11.10 2.68 4.56
C TYR A 38 12.25 2.81 3.56
N SER A 39 11.98 2.81 2.24
CA SER A 39 13.00 2.69 1.19
C SER A 39 13.98 1.53 1.47
N ALA A 40 13.46 0.46 2.07
CA ALA A 40 14.26 -0.63 2.61
C ALA A 40 14.78 -1.55 1.50
N SER A 41 15.98 -2.11 1.70
CA SER A 41 16.54 -3.12 0.81
C SER A 41 15.61 -4.33 0.71
N ALA A 42 15.41 -4.85 -0.50
CA ALA A 42 14.67 -6.09 -0.72
C ALA A 42 15.24 -7.26 0.10
N GLU A 43 16.52 -7.20 0.48
CA GLU A 43 17.21 -8.20 1.30
C GLU A 43 16.74 -8.20 2.77
N SER A 44 16.54 -7.03 3.38
CA SER A 44 16.01 -6.92 4.76
C SER A 44 14.53 -7.32 4.84
N LEU A 45 13.79 -7.14 3.75
CA LEU A 45 12.38 -7.56 3.66
C LEU A 45 12.23 -9.04 3.29
N ASN A 46 13.19 -9.63 2.58
CA ASN A 46 13.25 -11.08 2.36
C ASN A 46 13.34 -11.83 3.68
N GLU A 47 14.07 -11.31 4.68
CA GLU A 47 14.12 -11.91 6.02
C GLU A 47 12.76 -11.86 6.74
N CYS A 48 12.01 -10.76 6.59
CA CYS A 48 10.69 -10.57 7.21
C CYS A 48 9.57 -11.38 6.51
N PHE A 49 9.68 -11.61 5.20
CA PHE A 49 8.59 -12.17 4.39
C PHE A 49 8.95 -13.45 3.60
N GLN A 50 10.17 -13.98 3.75
CA GLN A 50 10.74 -15.11 2.99
C GLN A 50 10.47 -15.02 1.49
N MET A 51 10.67 -13.82 0.94
CA MET A 51 10.34 -13.49 -0.43
C MET A 51 11.63 -13.30 -1.23
N SER A 52 11.95 -14.23 -2.14
CA SER A 52 13.19 -14.19 -2.91
C SER A 52 13.51 -12.77 -3.41
N THR A 53 14.73 -12.31 -3.17
CA THR A 53 15.21 -10.94 -3.47
C THR A 53 14.91 -10.51 -4.91
N THR A 54 14.93 -11.46 -5.86
CA THR A 54 14.56 -11.27 -7.28
C THR A 54 13.09 -10.93 -7.48
N THR A 55 12.19 -11.50 -6.67
CA THR A 55 10.75 -11.29 -6.71
C THR A 55 10.35 -9.99 -5.99
N ALA A 56 11.10 -9.59 -4.97
CA ALA A 56 10.88 -8.36 -4.19
C ALA A 56 11.33 -7.08 -4.92
N ASN A 57 12.29 -7.14 -5.85
CA ASN A 57 12.75 -5.92 -6.53
C ASN A 57 11.75 -5.40 -7.61
N GLY A 58 10.92 -6.28 -8.17
CA GLY A 58 9.93 -5.93 -9.20
C GLY A 58 8.52 -5.65 -8.68
N SER A 59 8.22 -6.01 -7.44
CA SER A 59 6.88 -5.84 -6.84
C SER A 59 6.46 -4.38 -6.55
N PRO A 60 7.36 -3.43 -6.19
CA PRO A 60 6.94 -2.06 -5.90
C PRO A 60 6.48 -1.34 -7.16
N LYS A 61 7.15 -1.56 -8.29
CA LYS A 61 6.78 -0.96 -9.57
C LYS A 61 5.40 -1.42 -10.03
N ARG A 62 5.12 -2.73 -9.93
CA ARG A 62 3.80 -3.31 -10.26
C ARG A 62 2.70 -2.76 -9.36
N PHE A 63 2.98 -2.66 -8.06
CA PHE A 63 2.04 -2.09 -7.10
C PHE A 63 1.73 -0.62 -7.40
N CYS A 64 2.75 0.21 -7.60
CA CYS A 64 2.54 1.63 -7.92
C CYS A 64 1.78 1.80 -9.24
N SER A 65 2.08 1.01 -10.28
CA SER A 65 1.32 1.04 -11.53
C SER A 65 -0.16 0.71 -11.30
N ALA A 66 -0.44 -0.39 -10.61
CA ALA A 66 -1.82 -0.80 -10.32
C ALA A 66 -2.58 0.24 -9.48
N VAL A 67 -1.90 0.88 -8.52
CA VAL A 67 -2.49 1.97 -7.74
C VAL A 67 -2.80 3.18 -8.62
N ILE A 68 -1.88 3.56 -9.50
CA ILE A 68 -2.10 4.67 -10.44
C ILE A 68 -3.23 4.34 -11.42
N ASP A 69 -3.31 3.12 -11.92
CA ASP A 69 -4.35 2.71 -12.87
C ASP A 69 -5.74 2.67 -12.21
N LEU A 70 -5.83 2.15 -10.99
CA LEU A 70 -7.09 2.02 -10.26
C LEU A 70 -7.57 3.33 -9.63
N PHE A 71 -6.65 4.12 -9.09
CA PHE A 71 -6.97 5.27 -8.23
C PHE A 71 -6.46 6.59 -8.79
N GLY A 72 -5.65 6.59 -9.85
CA GLY A 72 -5.00 7.80 -10.35
C GLY A 72 -5.99 8.84 -10.85
N ASN A 73 -7.05 8.41 -11.55
CA ASN A 73 -8.08 9.32 -12.03
C ASN A 73 -8.89 9.98 -10.89
N GLU A 74 -9.07 9.29 -9.77
CA GLU A 74 -9.84 9.81 -8.64
C GLU A 74 -8.97 10.61 -7.65
N TYR A 75 -7.72 10.18 -7.42
CA TYR A 75 -6.88 10.68 -6.32
C TYR A 75 -5.58 11.36 -6.75
N LEU A 76 -5.08 11.12 -7.97
CA LEU A 76 -3.85 11.74 -8.48
C LEU A 76 -4.11 12.88 -9.47
N CYS A 77 -5.38 13.11 -9.85
CA CYS A 77 -5.77 14.32 -10.58
C CYS A 77 -5.68 15.55 -9.68
N ALA A 78 -5.41 16.71 -10.30
CA ALA A 78 -5.46 17.98 -9.58
C ALA A 78 -6.83 18.13 -8.91
N PRO A 79 -6.88 18.36 -7.59
CA PRO A 79 -8.14 18.39 -6.86
C PRO A 79 -9.04 19.48 -7.42
N THR A 80 -10.30 19.13 -7.70
CA THR A 80 -11.28 20.11 -8.15
C THR A 80 -11.64 21.05 -7.01
N LYS A 81 -12.26 22.21 -7.31
CA LYS A 81 -12.77 23.11 -6.26
C LYS A 81 -13.68 22.37 -5.26
N SER A 82 -14.47 21.42 -5.74
CA SER A 82 -15.33 20.57 -4.90
C SER A 82 -14.53 19.64 -3.99
N ASP A 83 -13.44 19.04 -4.47
CA ASP A 83 -12.55 18.22 -3.64
C ASP A 83 -11.88 19.04 -2.55
N ILE A 84 -11.43 20.25 -2.89
CA ILE A 84 -10.83 21.19 -1.94
C ILE A 84 -11.87 21.60 -0.89
N GLU A 85 -13.09 21.94 -1.29
CA GLU A 85 -14.18 22.26 -0.36
C GLU A 85 -14.55 21.08 0.55
N ARG A 86 -14.62 19.85 0.01
CA ARG A 86 -14.84 18.62 0.78
C ARG A 86 -13.72 18.40 1.81
N LEU A 87 -12.46 18.55 1.41
CA LEU A 87 -11.30 18.44 2.31
C LEU A 87 -11.32 19.52 3.40
N LEU A 88 -11.65 20.77 3.05
CA LEU A 88 -11.76 21.88 3.99
C LEU A 88 -12.94 21.71 4.96
N HIS A 89 -14.07 21.20 4.48
CA HIS A 89 -15.24 20.89 5.31
C HIS A 89 -14.94 19.73 6.28
N HIS A 90 -14.22 18.71 5.82
CA HIS A 90 -13.74 17.63 6.68
C HIS A 90 -12.81 18.17 7.76
N LYS A 91 -11.86 19.05 7.41
CA LYS A 91 -10.96 19.70 8.37
C LYS A 91 -11.70 20.50 9.46
N LYS A 92 -12.82 21.16 9.12
CA LYS A 92 -13.68 21.86 10.11
C LYS A 92 -14.43 20.91 11.05
N ASN A 93 -14.67 19.67 10.63
CA ASN A 93 -15.38 18.66 11.42
C ASN A 93 -14.45 17.75 12.23
N ILE A 94 -13.14 17.74 11.98
CA ILE A 94 -12.18 17.07 12.86
C ILE A 94 -11.87 17.97 14.07
N LYS A 95 -12.81 18.05 15.02
CA LYS A 95 -12.59 18.66 16.36
C LYS A 95 -11.80 17.75 17.32
N VAL A 96 -11.17 16.67 16.82
CA VAL A 96 -10.57 15.59 17.64
C VAL A 96 -9.03 15.59 17.65
N TRP A 97 -8.38 16.55 16.98
CA TRP A 97 -6.92 16.75 17.13
C TRP A 97 -6.44 17.27 18.51
N PRO A 98 -7.28 17.79 19.46
CA PRO A 98 -6.76 18.19 20.77
C PRO A 98 -6.21 17.04 21.61
N LEU A 99 -6.51 15.77 21.29
CA LEU A 99 -6.11 14.64 22.15
C LEU A 99 -4.81 13.95 21.72
N LEU A 100 -4.31 14.19 20.51
CA LEU A 100 -3.01 13.65 20.06
C LEU A 100 -1.85 14.62 20.25
N ALA A 101 -2.12 15.93 20.36
CA ALA A 101 -1.08 16.93 20.64
C ALA A 101 -0.51 16.82 22.07
N THR A 102 -1.25 16.25 23.02
CA THR A 102 -0.81 16.09 24.41
C THR A 102 0.16 14.92 24.61
N PHE A 103 0.24 13.97 23.68
CA PHE A 103 1.18 12.84 23.76
C PHE A 103 2.52 13.08 23.06
N CYS A 104 2.68 14.20 22.34
CA CYS A 104 3.97 14.58 21.73
C CYS A 104 4.84 15.49 22.62
N TYR A 105 4.36 15.88 23.80
CA TYR A 105 5.07 16.72 24.76
C TYR A 105 4.98 16.16 26.19
N LEU A 106 5.15 14.84 26.32
CA LEU A 106 5.45 14.15 27.58
C LEU A 106 6.47 13.04 27.33
#